data_AF-A0AAD8IQS3-F1
#
_entry.id   AF-A0AAD8IQS3-F1
#
_cell.length_a   1.000
_cell.length_b   1.000
_cell.length_c   1.000
_cell.angle_alpha   90.00
_cell.angle_beta   90.00
_cell.angle_gamma   90.00
#
_symmetry.space_group_name_H-M   'P 1'
#
loop_
_entity.id
_entity.type
_entity.pdbx_description
1 polymer ?
#
loop_
_entity_poly.entity_id
_entity_poly.type
_entity_poly.pdbx_seq_one_letter_code
_entity_poly.pdbx_strand_id
1 'polypeptide(L)'
;MFRDRTTGHNAESATEAEENIIREEGAFAEGGHDDSSLQNSGESISKRSSKKRKVDVDQMAEVMYNASKMIATEFANSTKMMAAEFASSTKLLIAAETDRLEKKEKIMEELSKISNIDVIQKFKVAKKIADIKNLMVLFFGASYGEKKQLVDAILAGEI
;
A
#
# COMPACT_ATOMS: atom_id res chain seq x y z
N MET A 1 -26.89 2.13 -32.90
CA MET A 1 -25.94 3.24 -32.70
C MET A 1 -25.86 3.54 -31.21
N PHE A 2 -24.64 3.84 -30.76
CA PHE A 2 -24.11 3.59 -29.41
C PHE A 2 -24.76 4.40 -28.29
N ARG A 3 -24.97 3.74 -27.14
CA ARG A 3 -25.28 4.37 -25.85
C ARG A 3 -23.98 4.71 -25.15
N ASP A 4 -23.86 5.97 -24.79
CA ASP A 4 -22.85 6.56 -23.91
C ASP A 4 -23.15 6.15 -22.46
N ARG A 5 -22.14 5.63 -21.74
CA ARG A 5 -22.17 5.38 -20.28
C ARG A 5 -20.76 5.60 -19.74
N THR A 6 -20.40 6.86 -19.56
CA THR A 6 -19.34 7.27 -18.65
C THR A 6 -19.89 7.47 -17.24
N THR A 7 -19.02 7.27 -16.25
CA THR A 7 -19.13 7.64 -14.83
C THR A 7 -20.06 6.83 -13.93
N GLY A 8 -19.47 5.81 -13.29
CA GLY A 8 -19.91 5.25 -12.01
C GLY A 8 -18.71 5.13 -11.09
N HIS A 9 -18.22 6.27 -10.58
CA HIS A 9 -17.36 6.27 -9.39
C HIS A 9 -18.26 6.00 -8.18
N ASN A 10 -18.15 4.82 -7.59
CA ASN A 10 -18.31 4.65 -6.15
C ASN A 10 -16.98 4.12 -5.63
N ALA A 11 -16.11 5.06 -5.26
CA ALA A 11 -15.03 4.79 -4.32
C ALA A 11 -15.71 4.61 -2.95
N GLU A 12 -16.12 3.38 -2.64
CA GLU A 12 -16.50 3.01 -1.27
C GLU A 12 -15.23 3.00 -0.44
N SER A 13 -15.05 4.15 0.21
CA SER A 13 -14.32 4.42 1.42
C SER A 13 -13.71 3.22 2.14
N ALA A 14 -12.39 3.24 2.25
CA ALA A 14 -11.58 2.41 3.14
C ALA A 14 -11.80 2.71 4.65
N THR A 15 -13.00 3.16 5.04
CA THR A 15 -13.35 3.50 6.43
C THR A 15 -14.36 2.53 7.06
N GLU A 16 -14.84 1.52 6.33
CA GLU A 16 -15.79 0.53 6.86
C GLU A 16 -15.13 -0.79 7.33
N ALA A 17 -13.80 -0.92 7.22
CA ALA A 17 -13.08 -2.11 7.67
C ALA A 17 -12.55 -2.03 9.11
N GLU A 18 -12.63 -0.87 9.77
CA GLU A 18 -12.06 -0.67 11.11
C GLU A 18 -13.08 -0.77 12.27
N GLU A 19 -14.39 -0.86 11.99
CA GLU A 19 -15.41 -0.92 13.06
C GLU A 19 -15.87 -2.35 13.43
N ASN A 20 -15.30 -3.40 12.83
CA ASN A 20 -15.70 -4.78 13.07
C ASN A 20 -14.72 -5.62 13.93
N ILE A 21 -13.66 -5.01 14.46
CA ILE A 21 -12.68 -5.72 15.31
C ILE A 21 -12.91 -5.45 16.81
N ILE A 22 -13.83 -4.56 17.17
CA ILE A 22 -14.15 -4.22 18.56
C ILE A 22 -15.59 -4.61 18.89
N ARG A 23 -15.97 -5.88 18.65
CA ARG A 23 -17.27 -6.38 19.12
C ARG A 23 -17.34 -7.88 19.43
N GLU A 24 -16.22 -8.54 19.70
CA GLU A 24 -16.22 -9.94 20.20
C GLU A 24 -15.50 -10.17 21.54
N GLU A 25 -14.89 -9.15 22.16
CA GLU A 25 -14.25 -9.28 23.49
C GLU A 25 -14.91 -8.40 24.56
N GLY A 26 -16.23 -8.50 24.73
CA GLY A 26 -16.92 -7.65 25.72
C GLY A 26 -18.28 -8.13 26.25
N ALA A 27 -18.69 -9.38 26.01
CA ALA A 27 -20.01 -9.87 26.41
C ALA A 27 -19.94 -11.13 27.27
N PHE A 28 -19.22 -11.09 28.39
CA PHE A 28 -19.39 -12.07 29.47
C PHE A 28 -19.33 -11.38 30.84
N ALA A 29 -20.16 -10.36 31.05
CA ALA A 29 -20.56 -9.92 32.38
C ALA A 29 -21.86 -9.10 32.31
N GLU A 30 -22.79 -9.41 33.22
CA GLU A 30 -24.06 -8.72 33.52
C GLU A 30 -25.18 -8.81 32.46
N GLY A 31 -26.45 -9.05 32.77
CA GLY A 31 -27.23 -9.35 33.97
C GLY A 31 -28.54 -10.03 33.49
N GLY A 32 -29.25 -10.83 34.28
CA GLY A 32 -30.13 -10.33 35.34
C GLY A 32 -31.58 -10.19 34.84
N HIS A 33 -32.39 -11.26 34.98
CA HIS A 33 -33.85 -11.33 35.21
C HIS A 33 -34.33 -12.76 34.86
N ASP A 34 -34.60 -13.60 35.86
CA ASP A 34 -35.88 -13.79 36.57
C ASP A 34 -36.80 -14.78 35.85
N ASP A 35 -36.87 -16.02 36.36
CA ASP A 35 -38.12 -16.50 36.94
C ASP A 35 -37.89 -17.69 37.91
N SER A 36 -38.83 -17.81 38.81
CA SER A 36 -38.80 -18.35 40.15
C SER A 36 -39.09 -19.86 40.26
N SER A 37 -38.40 -20.53 41.19
CA SER A 37 -38.90 -21.72 41.90
C SER A 37 -38.04 -22.00 43.13
N LEU A 38 -38.48 -21.45 44.27
CA LEU A 38 -37.95 -21.75 45.60
C LEU A 38 -38.39 -23.17 46.01
N GLN A 39 -37.49 -24.15 45.91
CA GLN A 39 -37.60 -25.39 46.69
C GLN A 39 -36.24 -25.86 47.22
N ASN A 40 -36.01 -25.45 48.46
CA ASN A 40 -35.55 -26.22 49.61
C ASN A 40 -34.55 -27.39 49.45
N SER A 41 -33.57 -27.34 50.35
CA SER A 41 -32.90 -28.45 51.03
C SER A 41 -31.80 -29.25 50.30
N GLY A 42 -30.72 -29.47 51.05
CA GLY A 42 -29.87 -30.64 50.84
C GLY A 42 -28.48 -30.36 50.29
N GLU A 43 -27.63 -29.82 51.17
CA GLU A 43 -26.23 -30.19 51.31
C GLU A 43 -25.79 -31.42 50.48
N SER A 44 -25.01 -31.19 49.45
CA SER A 44 -24.15 -32.20 48.83
C SER A 44 -23.01 -31.48 48.14
N ILE A 45 -21.94 -31.25 48.92
CA ILE A 45 -20.62 -30.97 48.39
C ILE A 45 -20.21 -32.21 47.59
N SER A 46 -20.64 -32.25 46.33
CA SER A 46 -20.21 -33.26 45.38
C SER A 46 -18.74 -32.99 45.12
N LYS A 47 -17.90 -33.85 45.69
CA LYS A 47 -16.46 -33.93 45.45
C LYS A 47 -16.23 -34.12 43.96
N ARG A 48 -16.21 -33.03 43.20
CA ARG A 48 -15.70 -33.02 41.82
C ARG A 48 -14.20 -33.25 41.94
N SER A 49 -13.83 -34.53 41.89
CA SER A 49 -12.44 -34.96 41.83
C SER A 49 -11.76 -34.18 40.70
N SER A 50 -10.77 -33.36 41.07
CA SER A 50 -9.87 -32.71 40.13
C SER A 50 -8.98 -33.79 39.53
N LYS A 51 -9.53 -34.57 38.58
CA LYS A 51 -8.77 -35.52 37.78
C LYS A 51 -7.86 -34.69 36.89
N LYS A 52 -6.65 -34.40 37.38
CA LYS A 52 -5.55 -33.82 36.60
C LYS A 52 -5.43 -34.64 35.32
N ARG A 53 -5.89 -34.09 34.18
CA ARG A 53 -5.61 -34.64 32.87
C ARG A 53 -4.09 -34.61 32.75
N LYS A 54 -3.45 -35.78 32.70
CA LYS A 54 -2.03 -35.87 32.34
C LYS A 54 -1.97 -35.37 30.91
N VAL A 55 -1.38 -34.19 30.71
CA VAL A 55 -1.12 -33.65 29.38
C VAL A 55 -0.14 -34.62 28.73
N ASP A 56 -0.55 -35.20 27.60
CA ASP A 56 0.27 -36.12 26.85
C ASP A 56 1.35 -35.30 26.14
N VAL A 57 2.58 -35.39 26.66
CA VAL A 57 3.72 -34.56 26.22
C VAL A 57 4.03 -34.82 24.74
N ASP A 58 3.77 -36.04 24.26
CA ASP A 58 3.99 -36.42 22.87
C ASP A 58 2.96 -35.75 21.93
N GLN A 59 1.69 -35.66 22.35
CA GLN A 59 0.67 -34.90 21.58
C GLN A 59 0.98 -33.40 21.57
N MET A 60 1.45 -32.86 22.70
CA MET A 60 1.83 -31.46 22.77
C MET A 60 3.03 -31.15 21.87
N ALA A 61 4.02 -32.04 21.82
CA ALA A 61 5.18 -31.93 20.93
C ALA A 61 4.78 -32.01 19.44
N GLU A 62 3.86 -32.91 19.08
CA GLU A 62 3.35 -33.03 17.72
C GLU A 62 2.56 -31.79 17.27
N VAL A 63 1.72 -31.24 18.15
CA VAL A 63 1.00 -29.98 17.89
C VAL A 63 1.98 -28.82 17.71
N MET A 64 3.00 -28.70 18.56
CA MET A 64 4.03 -27.66 18.43
C MET A 64 4.84 -27.79 17.14
N TYR A 65 5.18 -29.02 16.75
CA TYR A 65 5.90 -29.28 15.50
C TYR A 65 5.05 -28.89 14.28
N ASN A 66 3.78 -29.28 14.25
CA ASN A 66 2.87 -28.94 13.16
C ASN A 66 2.57 -27.44 13.10
N ALA A 67 2.41 -26.78 14.24
CA ALA A 67 2.26 -25.32 14.30
C ALA A 67 3.50 -24.60 13.76
N SER A 68 4.70 -25.06 14.15
CA SER A 68 5.97 -24.51 13.65
C SER A 68 6.10 -24.68 12.13
N LYS A 69 5.67 -25.83 11.60
CA LYS A 69 5.66 -26.10 10.16
C LYS A 69 4.69 -25.19 9.43
N MET A 70 3.49 -24.96 9.97
CA MET A 70 2.53 -24.00 9.41
C MET A 70 3.10 -22.58 9.38
N ILE A 71 3.69 -22.11 10.48
CA ILE A 71 4.33 -20.79 10.55
C ILE A 71 5.46 -20.67 9.52
N ALA A 72 6.30 -21.69 9.38
CA ALA A 72 7.37 -21.69 8.39
C ALA A 72 6.84 -21.63 6.95
N THR A 73 5.75 -22.34 6.65
CA THR A 73 5.11 -22.27 5.32
C THR A 73 4.48 -20.91 5.05
N GLU A 74 3.82 -20.31 6.05
CA GLU A 74 3.21 -18.99 5.94
C GLU A 74 4.27 -17.90 5.74
N PHE A 75 5.36 -17.96 6.49
CA PHE A 75 6.50 -17.07 6.32
C PHE A 75 7.14 -17.21 4.93
N ALA A 76 7.33 -18.44 4.45
CA ALA A 76 7.87 -18.68 3.11
C ALA A 76 6.94 -18.14 2.01
N ASN A 77 5.63 -18.27 2.18
CA ASN A 77 4.64 -17.71 1.25
C ASN A 77 4.63 -16.18 1.28
N SER A 78 4.66 -15.57 2.47
CA SER A 78 4.75 -14.12 2.65
C SER A 78 6.01 -13.54 1.99
N THR A 79 7.16 -14.19 2.19
CA THR A 79 8.44 -13.79 1.57
C THR A 79 8.36 -13.85 0.04
N LYS A 80 7.72 -14.87 -0.52
CA LYS A 80 7.51 -14.97 -1.97
C LYS A 80 6.61 -13.85 -2.50
N MET A 81 5.55 -13.49 -1.78
CA MET A 81 4.68 -12.38 -2.16
C MET A 81 5.44 -11.04 -2.13
N MET A 82 6.18 -10.76 -1.06
CA MET A 82 7.01 -9.55 -0.98
C MET A 82 8.03 -9.46 -2.12
N ALA A 83 8.70 -10.57 -2.45
CA ALA A 83 9.64 -10.61 -3.56
C ALA A 83 8.94 -10.33 -4.90
N ALA A 84 7.73 -10.86 -5.11
CA ALA A 84 6.95 -10.61 -6.31
C ALA A 84 6.47 -9.15 -6.42
N GLU A 85 6.01 -8.57 -5.32
CA GLU A 85 5.62 -7.14 -5.25
C GLU A 85 6.80 -6.22 -5.52
N PHE A 86 7.95 -6.48 -4.89
CA PHE A 86 9.18 -5.72 -5.12
C PHE A 86 9.63 -5.80 -6.59
N ALA A 87 9.59 -7.00 -7.19
CA ALA A 87 9.91 -7.19 -8.60
C ALA A 87 8.94 -6.43 -9.52
N SER A 88 7.65 -6.44 -9.21
CA SER A 88 6.63 -5.68 -9.94
C SER A 88 6.86 -4.17 -9.85
N SER A 89 7.07 -3.65 -8.64
CA SER A 89 7.37 -2.24 -8.40
C SER A 89 8.65 -1.81 -9.12
N THR A 90 9.68 -2.65 -9.12
CA THR A 90 10.94 -2.38 -9.82
C THR A 90 10.74 -2.32 -11.33
N LYS A 91 9.92 -3.20 -11.91
CA LYS A 91 9.57 -3.15 -13.34
C LYS A 91 8.84 -1.86 -13.69
N LEU A 92 7.90 -1.42 -12.86
CA LEU A 92 7.21 -0.14 -13.06
C LEU A 92 8.18 1.05 -12.99
N LEU A 93 9.10 1.03 -12.03
CA LEU A 93 10.14 2.06 -11.90
C LEU A 93 11.04 2.11 -13.13
N ILE A 94 11.50 0.95 -13.61
CA ILE A 94 12.31 0.86 -14.84
C ILE A 94 11.52 1.38 -16.03
N ALA A 95 10.26 0.98 -16.21
CA ALA A 95 9.43 1.44 -17.31
C ALA A 95 9.23 2.96 -17.28
N ALA A 96 8.98 3.53 -16.09
CA ALA A 96 8.85 4.97 -15.92
C ALA A 96 10.15 5.73 -16.25
N GLU A 97 11.31 5.19 -15.84
CA GLU A 97 12.61 5.79 -16.14
C GLU A 97 12.97 5.69 -17.63
N THR A 98 12.65 4.58 -18.29
CA THR A 98 12.83 4.42 -19.74
C THR A 98 11.95 5.41 -20.52
N ASP A 99 10.65 5.50 -20.21
CA ASP A 99 9.74 6.47 -20.84
C ASP A 99 10.23 7.91 -20.63
N ARG A 100 10.73 8.22 -19.44
CA ARG A 100 11.35 9.51 -19.13
C ARG A 100 12.57 9.78 -20.02
N LEU A 101 13.46 8.80 -20.20
CA LEU A 101 14.65 8.95 -21.05
C LEU A 101 14.28 9.13 -22.53
N GLU A 102 13.35 8.34 -23.06
CA GLU A 102 12.87 8.48 -24.44
C GLU A 102 12.24 9.86 -24.71
N LYS A 103 11.43 10.36 -23.76
CA LYS A 103 10.86 11.71 -23.85
C LYS A 103 11.93 12.80 -23.82
N LYS A 104 12.94 12.64 -22.95
CA LYS A 104 14.09 13.56 -22.90
C LYS A 104 14.81 13.60 -24.23
N GLU A 105 15.09 12.43 -24.80
CA GLU A 105 15.81 12.30 -26.07
C GLU A 105 15.07 12.99 -27.20
N LYS A 106 13.77 12.73 -27.36
CA LYS A 106 12.94 13.40 -28.39
C LYS A 106 12.94 14.92 -28.25
N ILE A 107 12.80 15.44 -27.02
CA ILE A 107 12.82 16.89 -26.79
C ILE A 107 14.21 17.46 -27.12
N MET A 108 15.28 16.77 -26.71
CA MET A 108 16.65 17.21 -26.98
C MET A 108 17.00 17.14 -28.47
N GLU A 109 16.50 16.15 -29.20
CA GLU A 109 16.64 16.04 -30.65
C GLU A 109 15.99 17.23 -31.35
N GLU A 110 14.75 17.58 -30.98
CA GLU A 110 14.07 18.76 -31.52
C GLU A 110 14.79 20.07 -31.16
N LEU A 111 15.29 20.19 -29.93
CA LEU A 111 16.06 21.36 -29.50
C LEU A 111 17.42 21.45 -30.21
N SER A 112 18.05 20.32 -30.57
CA SER A 112 19.35 20.28 -31.25
C SER A 112 19.32 20.87 -32.66
N LYS A 113 18.14 20.90 -33.29
CA LYS A 113 17.92 21.53 -34.60
C LYS A 113 18.06 23.06 -34.55
N ILE A 114 18.12 23.63 -33.35
CA ILE A 114 18.24 25.06 -33.10
C ILE A 114 19.65 25.36 -32.58
N SER A 115 20.41 26.16 -33.32
CA SER A 115 21.78 26.53 -32.94
C SER A 115 21.79 27.60 -31.83
N ASN A 116 22.79 27.52 -30.94
CA ASN A 116 23.10 28.54 -29.90
C ASN A 116 21.92 28.96 -29.02
N ILE A 117 21.26 28.00 -28.39
CA ILE A 117 20.13 28.25 -27.50
C ILE A 117 20.54 28.19 -26.02
N ASP A 118 20.25 29.27 -25.27
CA ASP A 118 20.45 29.34 -23.82
C ASP A 118 19.44 28.46 -23.05
N VAL A 119 19.70 28.12 -21.78
CA VAL A 119 18.84 27.30 -20.90
C VAL A 119 17.40 27.83 -20.82
N ILE A 120 17.22 29.14 -20.66
CA ILE A 120 15.88 29.74 -20.59
C ILE A 120 15.18 29.60 -21.94
N GLN A 121 15.91 29.83 -23.03
CA GLN A 121 15.39 29.69 -24.38
C GLN A 121 15.04 28.23 -24.71
N LYS A 122 15.86 27.26 -24.28
CA LYS A 122 15.57 25.82 -24.41
C LYS A 122 14.23 25.48 -23.77
N PHE A 123 13.98 25.99 -22.56
CA PHE A 123 12.74 25.72 -21.86
C PHE A 123 11.52 26.39 -22.53
N LYS A 124 11.67 27.63 -23.01
CA LYS A 124 10.64 28.34 -23.78
C LYS A 124 10.29 27.64 -25.07
N VAL A 125 11.29 27.11 -25.78
CA VAL A 125 11.06 26.32 -27.00
C VAL A 125 10.44 24.98 -26.67
N ALA A 126 10.93 24.27 -25.65
CA ALA A 126 10.37 23.01 -25.23
C ALA A 126 8.88 23.12 -24.84
N LYS A 127 8.46 24.26 -24.24
CA LYS A 127 7.05 24.55 -23.92
C LYS A 127 6.15 24.67 -25.15
N LYS A 128 6.71 24.92 -26.34
CA LYS A 128 5.97 24.91 -27.61
C LYS A 128 5.83 23.52 -28.22
N ILE A 129 6.68 22.57 -27.80
CA ILE A 129 6.82 21.25 -28.42
C ILE A 129 6.26 20.14 -27.51
N ALA A 130 6.32 20.34 -26.19
CA ALA A 130 5.96 19.35 -25.19
C ALA A 130 5.00 19.90 -24.13
N ASP A 131 4.10 19.04 -23.65
CA ASP A 131 3.22 19.35 -22.53
C ASP A 131 4.01 19.60 -21.24
N ILE A 132 3.42 20.35 -20.30
CA ILE A 132 3.98 20.65 -18.98
C ILE A 132 4.47 19.40 -18.24
N LYS A 133 3.74 18.29 -18.34
CA LYS A 133 4.14 17.02 -17.69
C LYS A 133 5.45 16.48 -18.25
N ASN A 134 5.69 16.64 -19.55
CA ASN A 134 6.90 16.19 -20.21
C ASN A 134 8.05 17.19 -20.03
N LEU A 135 7.77 18.49 -19.85
CA LEU A 135 8.78 19.51 -19.54
C LEU A 135 9.55 19.26 -18.24
N MET A 136 8.93 18.61 -17.25
CA MET A 136 9.63 18.23 -16.01
C MET A 136 10.88 17.39 -16.29
N VAL A 137 10.89 16.64 -17.40
CA VAL A 137 12.06 15.84 -17.77
C VAL A 137 13.33 16.66 -18.00
N LEU A 138 13.17 17.88 -18.53
CA LEU A 138 14.27 18.80 -18.74
C LEU A 138 14.78 19.32 -17.41
N PHE A 139 13.88 19.66 -16.48
CA PHE A 139 14.26 20.12 -15.15
C PHE A 139 15.01 19.06 -14.36
N PHE A 140 14.52 17.81 -14.34
CA PHE A 140 15.22 16.72 -13.64
C PHE A 140 16.54 16.35 -14.32
N GLY A 141 16.61 16.47 -15.64
CA GLY A 141 17.81 16.18 -16.44
C GLY A 141 18.86 17.29 -16.50
N ALA A 142 18.54 18.50 -16.01
CA ALA A 142 19.43 19.66 -15.99
C ALA A 142 20.48 19.56 -14.87
N SER A 143 21.62 20.22 -15.05
CA SER A 143 22.62 20.40 -13.98
C SER A 143 22.09 21.34 -12.89
N TYR A 144 22.73 21.34 -11.71
CA TYR A 144 22.33 22.23 -10.61
C TYR A 144 22.34 23.72 -11.01
N GLY A 145 23.36 24.16 -11.77
CA GLY A 145 23.45 25.53 -12.25
C GLY A 145 22.30 25.92 -13.18
N GLU A 146 21.96 25.03 -14.12
CA GLU A 146 20.84 25.23 -15.05
C GLU A 146 19.49 25.21 -14.32
N LYS A 147 19.32 24.34 -13.31
CA LYS A 147 18.10 24.35 -12.47
C LYS A 147 17.94 25.66 -11.73
N LYS A 148 19.03 26.21 -11.17
CA LYS A 148 19.01 27.50 -10.49
C LYS A 148 18.59 28.62 -11.45
N GLN A 149 19.21 28.70 -12.63
CA GLN A 149 18.83 29.67 -13.66
C GLN A 149 17.36 29.54 -14.06
N LEU A 150 16.84 28.31 -14.19
CA LEU A 150 15.45 28.08 -14.53
C LEU A 150 14.49 28.54 -13.42
N VAL A 151 14.80 28.23 -12.16
CA VAL A 151 14.00 28.66 -11.01
C VAL A 151 14.01 30.18 -10.88
N ASP A 152 15.19 30.80 -10.99
CA ASP A 152 15.34 32.26 -10.93
C ASP A 152 14.50 32.92 -12.04
N ALA A 153 14.52 32.39 -13.27
CA ALA A 153 13.71 32.88 -14.38
C ALA A 153 12.20 32.70 -14.17
N ILE A 154 11.76 31.59 -13.56
CA ILE A 154 10.35 31.37 -13.20
C ILE A 154 9.90 32.38 -12.14
N LEU A 155 10.71 32.59 -11.10
CA LEU A 155 10.42 33.55 -10.04
C LEU A 155 10.40 35.00 -10.56
N ALA A 156 11.21 35.31 -11.56
CA ALA A 156 11.20 36.59 -12.26
C ALA A 156 10.03 36.75 -13.27
N GLY A 157 9.23 35.71 -13.50
CA GLY A 157 8.12 35.73 -14.46
C GLY A 157 8.57 35.72 -15.93
N GLU A 158 9.81 35.30 -16.21
CA GLU A 158 10.35 35.26 -17.56
C GLU A 158 9.87 34.03 -18.35
N ILE A 159 9.31 33.02 -17.69
CA ILE A 159 8.89 31.70 -18.24
C ILE A 159 7.45 31.36 -17.83
#